data_AF-A0A0C9TWM9-F1
#
_entry.id   AF-A0A0C9TWM9-F1
#
_cell.length_a   1.000
_cell.length_b   1.000
_cell.length_c   1.000
_cell.angle_alpha   90.00
_cell.angle_beta   90.00
_cell.angle_gamma   90.00
#
_symmetry.space_group_name_H-M   'P 1'
#
loop_
_entity.id
_entity.type
_entity.pdbx_description
1 polymer ?
#
loop_
_entity_poly.entity_id
_entity_poly.type
_entity_poly.pdbx_seq_one_letter_code
_entity_poly.pdbx_strand_id
1 'polypeptide(L)'
;MRPPSPSIPEKEFTYEALKHSLRLDGRDQLELRTPTITFGPELGWVECSFGRTRVIAHVEAKMVKPPPERPFEGMVTIHSEISPMASVDYELGRPSEEEVTITRMLDKVLKRSDAIDKESLCILAGQRVWHLRLTIHFLADGGNMLDCACLAGIIAFKHFRRPEVEVIGDEVIVHSPDERAPLPLAIHH
;
A
#
# COMPACT_ATOMS: atom_id res chain seq x y z
N MET A 1 -22.54 -4.01 -12.15
CA MET A 1 -23.54 -3.13 -12.83
C MET A 1 -22.73 -2.17 -13.71
N ARG A 2 -23.13 -1.81 -14.94
CA ARG A 2 -22.31 -0.89 -15.76
C ARG A 2 -22.38 0.52 -15.14
N PRO A 3 -21.26 1.24 -14.97
CA PRO A 3 -21.30 2.60 -14.46
C PRO A 3 -22.23 3.44 -15.35
N PRO A 4 -23.06 4.31 -14.76
CA PRO A 4 -23.91 5.20 -15.54
C PRO A 4 -23.00 6.06 -16.42
N SER A 5 -23.26 6.06 -17.71
CA SER A 5 -22.57 6.98 -18.62
C SER A 5 -22.93 8.41 -18.23
N PRO A 6 -21.96 9.33 -18.20
CA PRO A 6 -22.23 10.72 -17.83
C PRO A 6 -23.23 11.32 -18.82
N SER A 7 -24.06 12.24 -18.34
CA SER A 7 -25.00 12.94 -19.21
C SER A 7 -24.24 13.81 -20.22
N ILE A 8 -24.84 14.01 -21.40
CA ILE A 8 -24.24 14.84 -22.46
C ILE A 8 -23.89 16.26 -21.93
N PRO A 9 -24.78 16.95 -21.18
CA PRO A 9 -24.46 18.27 -20.63
C PRO A 9 -23.29 18.27 -19.64
N GLU A 10 -23.18 17.27 -18.76
CA GLU A 10 -22.07 17.18 -17.81
C GLU A 10 -20.72 17.03 -18.53
N LYS A 11 -20.70 16.21 -19.59
CA LYS A 11 -19.51 16.01 -20.41
C LYS A 11 -19.11 17.30 -21.13
N GLU A 12 -20.06 17.97 -21.77
CA GLU A 12 -19.81 19.23 -22.49
C GLU A 12 -19.35 20.34 -21.54
N PHE A 13 -20.02 20.50 -20.40
CA PHE A 13 -19.66 21.48 -19.38
C PHE A 13 -18.24 21.24 -18.83
N THR A 14 -17.90 19.99 -18.51
CA THR A 14 -16.55 19.66 -18.01
C THR A 14 -15.49 19.96 -19.06
N TYR A 15 -15.78 19.68 -20.34
CA TYR A 15 -14.85 19.96 -21.43
C TYR A 15 -14.64 21.46 -21.66
N GLU A 16 -15.69 22.27 -21.59
CA GLU A 16 -15.59 23.72 -21.68
C GLU A 16 -14.85 24.33 -20.48
N ALA A 17 -15.13 23.89 -19.26
CA ALA A 17 -14.43 24.33 -18.06
C ALA A 17 -12.92 24.08 -18.16
N LEU A 18 -12.52 22.89 -18.65
CA LEU A 18 -11.11 22.55 -18.85
C LEU A 18 -10.42 23.43 -19.90
N LYS A 19 -11.12 23.88 -20.97
CA LYS A 19 -10.57 24.85 -21.93
C LYS A 19 -10.25 26.20 -21.28
N HIS A 20 -11.05 26.59 -20.29
CA HIS A 20 -10.83 27.80 -19.51
C HIS A 20 -9.87 27.58 -18.32
N SER A 21 -9.23 26.41 -18.24
CA SER A 21 -8.34 26.04 -17.13
C SER A 21 -9.02 26.02 -15.75
N LEU A 22 -10.34 25.80 -15.72
CA LEU A 22 -11.13 25.73 -14.50
C LEU A 22 -11.43 24.26 -14.15
N ARG A 23 -11.27 23.90 -12.88
CA ARG A 23 -11.66 22.60 -12.33
C ARG A 23 -12.94 22.73 -11.53
N LEU A 24 -13.72 21.64 -11.49
CA LEU A 24 -14.99 21.56 -10.74
C LEU A 24 -14.81 21.82 -9.23
N ASP A 25 -13.67 21.42 -8.66
CA ASP A 25 -13.35 21.61 -7.24
C ASP A 25 -12.75 22.99 -6.92
N GLY A 26 -12.55 23.86 -7.93
CA GLY A 26 -11.93 25.18 -7.77
C GLY A 26 -10.41 25.19 -7.58
N ARG A 27 -9.75 24.02 -7.63
CA ARG A 27 -8.29 23.86 -7.53
C ARG A 27 -7.58 24.22 -8.83
N ASP A 28 -6.27 24.49 -8.75
CA ASP A 28 -5.43 24.68 -9.93
C ASP A 28 -5.18 23.35 -10.67
N GLN A 29 -4.69 23.42 -11.93
CA GLN A 29 -4.44 22.25 -12.78
C GLN A 29 -3.41 21.29 -12.17
N LEU A 30 -2.35 21.83 -11.58
CA LEU A 30 -1.24 21.05 -11.02
C LEU A 30 -1.39 20.80 -9.51
N GLU A 31 -2.48 21.26 -8.91
CA GLU A 31 -2.71 21.14 -7.47
C GLU A 31 -3.30 19.77 -7.09
N LEU A 32 -2.58 19.06 -6.22
CA LEU A 32 -3.03 17.80 -5.64
C LEU A 32 -4.15 18.06 -4.61
N ARG A 33 -4.99 17.05 -4.36
CA ARG A 33 -5.87 17.09 -3.17
C ARG A 33 -5.00 16.94 -1.93
N THR A 34 -5.30 17.70 -0.88
CA THR A 34 -4.61 17.57 0.41
C THR A 34 -4.80 16.15 0.96
N PRO A 35 -3.73 15.38 1.20
CA PRO A 35 -3.81 14.08 1.85
C PRO A 35 -4.13 14.25 3.34
N THR A 36 -5.06 13.46 3.84
CA THR A 36 -5.27 13.25 5.28
C THR A 36 -4.83 11.85 5.63
N ILE A 37 -3.99 11.72 6.66
CA ILE A 37 -3.43 10.44 7.10
C ILE A 37 -3.88 10.21 8.53
N THR A 38 -4.47 9.04 8.78
CA THR A 38 -4.92 8.60 10.10
C THR A 38 -4.23 7.29 10.43
N PHE A 39 -3.66 7.21 11.64
CA PHE A 39 -3.02 6.01 12.13
C PHE A 39 -3.98 5.20 13.01
N GLY A 40 -3.86 3.89 12.92
CA GLY A 40 -4.66 2.94 13.69
C GLY A 40 -3.99 2.61 15.01
N PRO A 41 -4.66 1.80 15.85
CA PRO A 41 -4.08 1.30 17.10
C PRO A 41 -2.90 0.34 16.85
N GLU A 42 -2.90 -0.36 15.72
CA GLU A 42 -1.85 -1.31 15.35
C GLU A 42 -0.74 -0.65 14.52
N LEU A 43 0.52 -1.02 14.83
CA LEU A 43 1.69 -0.55 14.10
C LEU A 43 1.68 -1.13 12.69
N GLY A 44 1.74 -0.25 11.69
CA GLY A 44 1.63 -0.62 10.28
C GLY A 44 0.21 -0.59 9.72
N TRP A 45 -0.81 -0.23 10.51
CA TRP A 45 -2.13 0.15 9.99
C TRP A 45 -2.18 1.65 9.72
N VAL A 46 -2.57 2.03 8.50
CA VAL A 46 -2.67 3.42 8.06
C VAL A 46 -3.90 3.58 7.18
N GLU A 47 -4.68 4.61 7.47
CA GLU A 47 -5.73 5.09 6.58
C GLU A 47 -5.28 6.39 5.89
N CYS A 48 -5.30 6.41 4.57
CA CYS A 48 -4.98 7.57 3.76
C CYS A 48 -6.23 8.03 2.99
N SER A 49 -6.48 9.33 3.01
CA SER A 49 -7.62 9.95 2.32
C SER A 49 -7.14 11.06 1.39
N PHE A 50 -7.50 10.96 0.11
CA PHE A 50 -7.38 12.05 -0.86
C PHE A 50 -8.77 12.60 -1.20
N GLY A 51 -9.25 13.52 -0.37
CA GLY A 51 -10.61 14.05 -0.49
C GLY A 51 -11.66 12.94 -0.33
N ARG A 52 -12.27 12.51 -1.43
CA ARG A 52 -13.28 11.44 -1.46
C ARG A 52 -12.69 10.02 -1.55
N THR A 53 -11.44 9.90 -1.99
CA THR A 53 -10.78 8.60 -2.14
C THR A 53 -10.21 8.18 -0.80
N ARG A 54 -10.54 6.97 -0.33
CA ARG A 54 -10.05 6.42 0.95
C ARG A 54 -9.44 5.05 0.75
N VAL A 55 -8.25 4.87 1.32
CA VAL A 55 -7.46 3.64 1.20
C VAL A 55 -6.89 3.29 2.56
N ILE A 56 -7.00 2.02 2.94
CA ILE A 56 -6.32 1.47 4.10
C ILE A 56 -5.13 0.66 3.62
N ALA A 57 -3.98 0.85 4.25
CA ALA A 57 -2.80 0.01 4.08
C ALA A 57 -2.50 -0.67 5.42
N HIS A 58 -2.21 -1.97 5.35
CA HIS A 58 -1.84 -2.78 6.50
C HIS A 58 -0.61 -3.62 6.15
N VAL A 59 0.39 -3.61 7.03
CA VAL A 59 1.61 -4.40 6.89
C VAL A 59 1.64 -5.51 7.93
N GLU A 60 1.80 -6.75 7.46
CA GLU A 60 2.00 -7.93 8.30
C GLU A 60 3.41 -8.50 8.05
N ALA A 61 4.09 -8.97 9.09
CA ALA A 61 5.38 -9.66 8.96
C ALA A 61 5.29 -11.10 9.47
N LYS A 62 5.81 -12.05 8.68
CA LYS A 62 5.90 -13.46 9.04
C LYS A 62 7.30 -13.98 8.82
N MET A 63 7.76 -14.92 9.63
CA MET A 63 9.01 -15.62 9.38
C MET A 63 8.77 -16.80 8.44
N VAL A 64 9.50 -16.83 7.34
CA VAL A 64 9.41 -17.90 6.33
C VAL A 64 10.81 -18.35 5.91
N LYS A 65 10.88 -19.52 5.26
CA LYS A 65 12.11 -19.97 4.63
C LYS A 65 12.33 -19.21 3.31
N PRO A 66 13.51 -18.62 3.08
CA PRO A 66 13.77 -17.91 1.82
C PRO A 66 13.82 -18.89 0.63
N PRO A 67 13.57 -18.40 -0.59
CA PRO A 67 13.77 -19.20 -1.80
C PRO A 67 15.27 -19.51 -2.00
N PRO A 68 15.62 -20.66 -2.60
CA PRO A 68 17.01 -21.08 -2.79
C PRO A 68 17.81 -20.14 -3.71
N GLU A 69 17.13 -19.39 -4.58
CA GLU A 69 17.76 -18.44 -5.49
C GLU A 69 18.36 -17.23 -4.74
N ARG A 70 17.74 -16.83 -3.62
CA ARG A 70 18.13 -15.64 -2.84
C ARG A 70 18.02 -15.91 -1.33
N PRO A 71 18.99 -16.64 -0.75
CA PRO A 71 18.94 -17.05 0.66
C PRO A 71 19.24 -15.92 1.66
N PHE A 72 19.79 -14.80 1.19
CA PHE A 72 20.19 -13.64 2.01
C PHE A 72 19.19 -12.48 1.96
N GLU A 73 18.12 -12.60 1.18
CA GLU A 73 17.11 -11.54 1.03
C GLU A 73 15.79 -11.97 1.69
N GLY A 74 15.14 -11.04 2.39
CA GLY A 74 13.76 -11.15 2.81
C GLY A 74 12.78 -11.00 1.66
N MET A 75 11.52 -11.37 1.92
CA MET A 75 10.48 -11.35 0.92
C MET A 75 9.52 -10.18 1.15
N VAL A 76 9.09 -9.54 0.06
CA VAL A 76 8.02 -8.54 0.09
C VAL A 76 6.96 -8.92 -0.93
N THR A 77 5.72 -9.00 -0.46
CA THR A 77 4.53 -9.25 -1.28
C THR A 77 3.54 -8.14 -1.07
N ILE A 78 3.05 -7.57 -2.17
CA ILE A 78 2.05 -6.52 -2.14
C ILE A 78 0.75 -7.13 -2.68
N HIS A 79 -0.33 -6.90 -1.94
CA HIS A 79 -1.67 -7.28 -2.33
C HIS A 79 -2.55 -6.04 -2.29
N SER A 80 -3.38 -5.88 -3.30
CA SER A 80 -4.34 -4.79 -3.34
C SER A 80 -5.71 -5.38 -3.66
N GLU A 81 -6.70 -5.03 -2.86
CA GLU A 81 -8.08 -5.51 -2.99
C GLU A 81 -9.02 -4.32 -3.07
N ILE A 82 -9.83 -4.26 -4.14
CA ILE A 82 -10.87 -3.23 -4.26
C ILE A 82 -12.18 -3.78 -3.68
N SER A 83 -12.65 -3.17 -2.61
CA SER A 83 -13.95 -3.54 -2.02
C SER A 83 -15.10 -2.99 -2.87
N PRO A 84 -16.24 -3.70 -3.00
CA PRO A 84 -17.48 -3.13 -3.55
C PRO A 84 -18.02 -1.93 -2.77
N MET A 85 -17.49 -1.69 -1.57
CA MET A 85 -17.74 -0.44 -0.85
C MET A 85 -17.17 0.78 -1.58
N ALA A 86 -16.13 0.60 -2.40
CA ALA A 86 -15.47 1.68 -3.13
C ALA A 86 -16.34 2.23 -4.26
N SER A 87 -16.98 1.34 -5.01
CA SER A 87 -17.98 1.64 -6.03
C SER A 87 -18.82 0.38 -6.31
N VAL A 88 -20.07 0.59 -6.77
CA VAL A 88 -20.99 -0.47 -7.23
C VAL A 88 -20.46 -1.20 -8.48
N ASP A 89 -19.43 -0.65 -9.12
CA ASP A 89 -18.78 -1.23 -10.29
C ASP A 89 -17.85 -2.41 -9.95
N TYR A 90 -17.40 -2.51 -8.70
CA TYR A 90 -16.48 -3.55 -8.26
C TYR A 90 -17.22 -4.75 -7.68
N GLU A 91 -16.83 -5.95 -8.13
CA GLU A 91 -17.40 -7.23 -7.67
C GLU A 91 -16.38 -7.97 -6.80
N LEU A 92 -16.82 -8.52 -5.67
CA LEU A 92 -15.96 -9.34 -4.80
C LEU A 92 -15.48 -10.59 -5.54
N GLY A 93 -14.16 -10.79 -5.57
CA GLY A 93 -13.53 -12.03 -6.05
C GLY A 93 -13.18 -12.04 -7.54
N ARG A 94 -13.66 -11.06 -8.33
CA ARG A 94 -13.18 -10.88 -9.71
C ARG A 94 -12.27 -9.65 -9.76
N PRO A 95 -10.96 -9.82 -9.97
CA PRO A 95 -10.06 -8.67 -10.06
C PRO A 95 -10.44 -7.83 -11.29
N SER A 96 -10.68 -6.55 -11.06
CA SER A 96 -10.95 -5.59 -12.14
C SER A 96 -9.66 -5.29 -12.92
N GLU A 97 -9.76 -4.80 -14.15
CA GLU A 97 -8.57 -4.39 -14.92
C GLU A 97 -7.79 -3.28 -14.20
N GLU A 98 -8.50 -2.40 -13.50
CA GLU A 98 -7.92 -1.34 -12.68
C GLU A 98 -7.14 -1.90 -11.50
N GLU A 99 -7.70 -2.87 -10.77
CA GLU A 99 -7.03 -3.53 -9.65
C GLU A 99 -5.74 -4.24 -10.08
N VAL A 100 -5.77 -4.96 -11.20
CA VAL A 100 -4.57 -5.63 -11.75
C VAL A 100 -3.52 -4.59 -12.15
N THR A 101 -3.95 -3.47 -12.73
CA THR A 101 -3.06 -2.38 -13.12
C THR A 101 -2.43 -1.71 -11.91
N ILE A 102 -3.22 -1.41 -10.88
CA ILE A 102 -2.77 -0.81 -9.62
C ILE A 102 -1.80 -1.76 -8.90
N THR A 103 -2.14 -3.03 -8.75
CA THR A 103 -1.26 -4.05 -8.14
C THR A 103 0.09 -4.08 -8.86
N ARG A 104 0.08 -4.15 -10.19
CA ARG A 104 1.31 -4.20 -11.00
C ARG A 104 2.13 -2.92 -10.89
N MET A 105 1.48 -1.76 -10.79
CA MET A 105 2.18 -0.49 -10.60
C MET A 105 2.78 -0.40 -9.20
N LEU A 106 2.04 -0.80 -8.16
CA LEU A 106 2.54 -0.86 -6.79
C LEU A 106 3.74 -1.81 -6.68
N ASP A 107 3.69 -2.99 -7.30
CA ASP A 107 4.83 -3.89 -7.37
C ASP A 107 6.05 -3.23 -8.05
N LYS A 108 5.84 -2.49 -9.15
CA LYS A 108 6.96 -1.77 -9.79
C LYS A 108 7.50 -0.66 -8.89
N VAL A 109 6.64 0.12 -8.25
CA VAL A 109 7.03 1.31 -7.49
C VAL A 109 7.64 0.96 -6.15
N LEU A 110 7.17 -0.09 -5.47
CA LEU A 110 7.61 -0.44 -4.12
C LEU A 110 8.62 -1.60 -4.11
N LYS A 111 8.46 -2.59 -5.01
CA LYS A 111 9.32 -3.79 -5.01
C LYS A 111 10.54 -3.68 -5.93
N ARG A 112 10.42 -2.98 -7.07
CA ARG A 112 11.56 -2.79 -8.00
C ARG A 112 12.39 -1.55 -7.72
N SER A 113 11.86 -0.59 -6.96
CA SER A 113 12.64 0.55 -6.49
C SER A 113 13.65 0.16 -5.42
N ASP A 114 13.48 -1.00 -4.78
CA ASP A 114 14.25 -1.40 -3.60
C ASP A 114 14.17 -0.33 -2.49
N ALA A 115 12.98 0.25 -2.31
CA ALA A 115 12.72 1.20 -1.23
C ALA A 115 12.97 0.59 0.16
N ILE A 116 12.70 -0.72 0.31
CA ILE A 116 12.94 -1.47 1.55
C ILE A 116 14.20 -2.31 1.41
N ASP A 117 15.07 -2.25 2.41
CA ASP A 117 16.26 -3.09 2.49
C ASP A 117 15.87 -4.55 2.76
N LYS A 118 15.93 -5.38 1.72
CA LYS A 118 15.62 -6.81 1.79
C LYS A 118 16.70 -7.60 2.52
N GLU A 119 17.94 -7.14 2.56
CA GLU A 119 19.03 -7.83 3.26
C GLU A 119 18.87 -7.70 4.78
N SER A 120 18.42 -6.52 5.24
CA SER A 120 18.10 -6.27 6.67
C SER A 120 16.99 -7.18 7.23
N LEU A 121 16.21 -7.80 6.34
CA LEU A 121 15.12 -8.72 6.67
C LEU A 121 15.61 -10.17 6.84
N CYS A 122 16.86 -10.48 6.53
CA CYS A 122 17.44 -11.79 6.78
C CYS A 122 17.77 -11.98 8.27
N ILE A 123 17.38 -13.11 8.84
CA ILE A 123 17.69 -13.48 10.24
C ILE A 123 18.78 -14.55 10.23
N LEU A 124 18.51 -15.67 9.56
CA LEU A 124 19.43 -16.77 9.33
C LEU A 124 19.42 -17.12 7.85
N ALA A 125 20.56 -16.91 7.19
CA ALA A 125 20.73 -17.14 5.76
C ALA A 125 20.29 -18.56 5.36
N GLY A 126 19.39 -18.64 4.37
CA GLY A 126 18.88 -19.92 3.86
C GLY A 126 17.88 -20.67 4.76
N GLN A 127 17.66 -20.22 6.00
CA GLN A 127 16.74 -20.87 6.94
C GLN A 127 15.53 -20.01 7.29
N ARG A 128 15.74 -18.79 7.80
CA ARG A 128 14.66 -17.90 8.27
C ARG A 128 14.90 -16.47 7.81
N VAL A 129 13.92 -15.93 7.09
CA VAL A 129 13.87 -14.53 6.69
C VAL A 129 12.50 -13.94 7.01
N TRP A 130 12.43 -12.63 7.13
CA TRP A 130 11.16 -11.92 7.23
C TRP A 130 10.48 -11.84 5.87
N HIS A 131 9.20 -12.16 5.85
CA HIS A 131 8.26 -11.93 4.77
C HIS A 131 7.30 -10.83 5.17
N LEU A 132 7.43 -9.67 4.52
CA LEU A 132 6.52 -8.56 4.66
C LEU A 132 5.39 -8.68 3.64
N ARG A 133 4.16 -8.69 4.12
CA ARG A 133 2.95 -8.61 3.31
C ARG A 133 2.32 -7.24 3.52
N LEU A 134 2.29 -6.42 2.47
CA LEU A 134 1.52 -5.19 2.43
C LEU A 134 0.17 -5.50 1.77
N THR A 135 -0.91 -5.30 2.50
CA THR A 135 -2.28 -5.39 1.98
C THR A 135 -2.89 -4.00 1.91
N ILE A 136 -3.40 -3.63 0.74
CA ILE A 136 -4.05 -2.36 0.49
C ILE A 136 -5.52 -2.61 0.19
N HIS A 137 -6.40 -2.01 0.98
CA HIS A 137 -7.85 -2.09 0.80
C HIS A 137 -8.40 -0.74 0.36
N PHE A 138 -9.08 -0.72 -0.78
CA PHE A 138 -9.76 0.48 -1.26
C PHE A 138 -11.17 0.57 -0.67
N LEU A 139 -11.47 1.67 0.02
CA LEU A 139 -12.76 1.88 0.69
C LEU A 139 -13.71 2.76 -0.11
N ALA A 140 -13.18 3.76 -0.82
CA ALA A 140 -13.95 4.74 -1.58
C ALA A 140 -13.17 5.13 -2.83
N ASP A 141 -13.80 5.02 -4.00
CA ASP A 141 -13.26 5.56 -5.24
C ASP A 141 -13.78 6.99 -5.48
N GLY A 142 -12.86 7.95 -5.45
CA GLY A 142 -13.09 9.34 -5.84
C GLY A 142 -12.06 9.81 -6.87
N GLY A 143 -11.45 8.89 -7.62
CA GLY A 143 -10.33 9.14 -8.53
C GLY A 143 -8.97 9.13 -7.83
N ASN A 144 -7.89 9.05 -8.61
CA ASN A 144 -6.50 8.99 -8.13
C ASN A 144 -6.21 7.92 -7.05
N MET A 145 -6.75 6.71 -7.22
CA MET A 145 -6.56 5.59 -6.28
C MET A 145 -5.11 5.14 -6.19
N LEU A 146 -4.38 5.13 -7.31
CA LEU A 146 -2.98 4.69 -7.37
C LEU A 146 -2.08 5.52 -6.46
N ASP A 147 -2.13 6.84 -6.57
CA ASP A 147 -1.29 7.72 -5.74
C ASP A 147 -1.65 7.58 -4.26
N CYS A 148 -2.94 7.42 -3.95
CA CYS A 148 -3.40 7.18 -2.58
C CYS A 148 -2.80 5.89 -2.02
N ALA A 149 -2.82 4.82 -2.81
CA ALA A 149 -2.28 3.51 -2.45
C ALA A 149 -0.76 3.54 -2.29
N CYS A 150 -0.04 4.22 -3.18
CA CYS A 150 1.41 4.39 -3.08
C CYS A 150 1.78 5.13 -1.79
N LEU A 151 1.11 6.25 -1.50
CA LEU A 151 1.35 7.03 -0.30
C LEU A 151 1.03 6.23 0.96
N ALA A 152 -0.14 5.57 0.99
CA ALA A 152 -0.55 4.71 2.11
C ALA A 152 0.46 3.57 2.35
N GLY A 153 0.94 2.91 1.28
CA GLY A 153 1.91 1.83 1.37
C GLY A 153 3.25 2.26 1.96
N ILE A 154 3.81 3.39 1.50
CA ILE A 154 5.08 3.92 2.03
C ILE A 154 4.92 4.32 3.50
N ILE A 155 3.82 4.99 3.85
CA ILE A 155 3.56 5.39 5.24
C ILE A 155 3.36 4.15 6.11
N ALA A 156 2.66 3.12 5.63
CA ALA A 156 2.47 1.88 6.35
C ALA A 156 3.80 1.16 6.62
N PHE A 157 4.72 1.09 5.64
CA PHE A 157 6.07 0.57 5.87
C PHE A 157 6.87 1.41 6.87
N LYS A 158 6.77 2.74 6.83
CA LYS A 158 7.42 3.63 7.80
C LYS A 158 6.83 3.54 9.20
N HIS A 159 5.52 3.28 9.32
CA HIS A 159 4.82 3.14 10.59
C HIS A 159 5.02 1.75 11.21
N PHE A 160 5.15 0.71 10.39
CA PHE A 160 5.33 -0.65 10.84
C PHE A 160 6.60 -0.83 11.69
N ARG A 161 6.52 -1.69 12.70
CA ARG A 161 7.63 -2.09 13.55
C ARG A 161 7.64 -3.61 13.65
N ARG A 162 8.79 -4.22 13.39
CA ARG A 162 8.97 -5.67 13.53
C ARG A 162 9.38 -6.03 14.96
N PRO A 163 8.99 -7.18 15.50
CA PRO A 163 9.48 -7.64 16.78
C PRO A 163 10.99 -7.88 16.73
N GLU A 164 11.66 -7.68 17.87
CA GLU A 164 13.09 -7.96 17.99
C GLU A 164 13.32 -9.48 18.05
N VAL A 165 14.38 -9.93 17.38
CA VAL A 165 14.72 -11.33 17.28
C VAL A 165 16.16 -11.52 17.67
N GLU A 166 16.40 -12.48 18.55
CA GLU A 166 17.73 -12.95 18.92
C GLU A 166 18.02 -14.30 18.28
N VAL A 167 19.24 -14.45 17.82
CA VAL A 167 19.73 -15.68 17.20
C VAL A 167 20.84 -16.23 18.09
N ILE A 168 20.60 -17.41 18.66
CA ILE A 168 21.58 -18.13 19.48
C ILE A 168 21.90 -19.43 18.75
N GLY A 169 23.01 -19.46 18.02
CA GLY A 169 23.33 -20.57 17.11
C GLY A 169 22.30 -20.69 16.00
N ASP A 170 21.56 -21.80 15.96
CA ASP A 170 20.48 -22.06 15.00
C ASP A 170 19.07 -21.78 15.57
N GLU A 171 18.97 -21.43 16.85
CA GLU A 171 17.69 -21.10 17.49
C GLU A 171 17.38 -19.61 17.34
N VAL A 172 16.12 -19.32 16.98
CA VAL A 172 15.62 -17.97 16.77
C VAL A 172 14.52 -17.69 17.78
N ILE A 173 14.80 -16.78 18.71
CA ILE A 173 13.91 -16.37 19.80
C ILE A 173 13.30 -15.03 19.42
N VAL A 174 11.97 -14.98 19.38
CA VAL A 174 11.20 -13.78 19.05
C VAL A 174 10.71 -13.18 20.37
N HIS A 175 11.12 -11.97 20.66
CA HIS A 175 10.69 -11.27 21.87
C HIS A 175 9.33 -10.63 21.67
N SER A 176 8.49 -10.67 22.70
CA SER A 176 7.20 -9.98 22.66
C SER A 176 7.42 -8.45 22.65
N PRO A 177 6.53 -7.66 22.02
CA PRO A 177 6.59 -6.19 22.10
C PRO A 177 6.61 -5.63 23.53
N ASP A 178 6.11 -6.38 24.51
CA ASP A 178 6.13 -6.01 25.93
C ASP A 178 7.51 -6.19 26.58
N GLU A 179 8.31 -7.13 26.07
CA GLU A 179 9.64 -7.47 26.59
C GLU A 179 10.72 -6.59 25.97
N ARG A 180 10.60 -6.33 24.65
CA ARG A 180 11.52 -5.48 23.90
C ARG A 180 10.78 -4.60 22.90
N ALA A 181 11.27 -3.37 22.78
CA ALA A 181 10.71 -2.40 21.85
C ALA A 181 10.86 -2.90 20.39
N PRO A 182 9.79 -2.88 19.59
CA PRO A 182 9.85 -3.36 18.22
C PRO A 182 10.66 -2.39 17.34
N LEU A 183 11.42 -2.94 16.41
CA LEU A 183 12.38 -2.21 15.59
C LEU A 183 11.73 -1.66 14.31
N PRO A 184 12.11 -0.44 13.85
CA PRO A 184 11.71 0.07 12.54
C PRO A 184 12.30 -0.76 11.40
N LEU A 185 11.63 -0.71 10.24
CA LEU A 185 12.16 -1.23 8.99
C LEU A 185 13.25 -0.29 8.45
N ALA A 186 14.29 -0.87 7.85
CA ALA A 186 15.27 -0.12 7.09
C ALA A 186 14.70 0.24 5.70
N ILE A 187 14.55 1.54 5.46
CA ILE A 187 14.00 2.11 4.22
C ILE A 187 15.07 3.02 3.62
N HIS A 188 15.44 2.78 2.37
CA HIS A 188 16.48 3.53 1.68
C HIS A 188 15.96 4.88 1.14
N HIS A 189 14.74 4.92 0.61
CA HIS A 189 14.12 6.11 0.03
C HIS A 189 12.59 6.07 0.13
#